data_AF-A0A9E5J7F7-F1
#
_entry.id   AF-A0A9E5J7F7-F1
#
_cell.length_a   1.000
_cell.length_b   1.000
_cell.length_c   1.000
_cell.angle_alpha   90.00
_cell.angle_beta   90.00
_cell.angle_gamma   90.00
#
_symmetry.space_group_name_H-M   'P 1'
#
loop_
_entity.id
_entity.type
_entity.pdbx_description
1 polymer ?
#
loop_
_entity_poly.entity_id
_entity_poly.type
_entity_poly.pdbx_seq_one_letter_code
_entity_poly.pdbx_strand_id
1 'polypeptide(L)'
;DTQRSLYPVPEVRLLPGREFPMDETARSKFRSRWRELLEGDPTKSRIYKDMGNGVATAGIEYYLPLFFEETATVFDYLGAGTDTPATLVLHGDLEPAFQRFWQDTKDRFRLVQGDPERPALPPEALFLTAEQFYSGTHQHAQLALRHSADAGFDNTFAQVLPDLTVVRGAEEPLAKLQAHIRATANRVLILAESSGRRESLLDFLRASGLNPPAFDDLQEFQASDEKVGIATAALNAGFHWFEAGIDLVTETELFAAGVTTRRRKKQEQVSDVEALIKDLSELNVGDPVVHNAHGIGRYRGLVNMDLGEKNPDGTPALQEFLHLEYADKATLYVPVSQLQLIGRYTGVSADEAPLHRLGSGQWEKAKRKAAEQVRDSAA
;
A
#
# COMPACT_ATOMS: atom_id res chain seq x y z
N ASP A 1 16.10 6.60 5.38
CA ASP A 1 16.68 6.61 4.04
C ASP A 1 17.86 7.56 3.86
N THR A 2 17.78 8.88 4.10
CA THR A 2 18.97 9.76 3.94
C THR A 2 19.86 9.90 5.18
N GLN A 3 19.34 9.60 6.39
CA GLN A 3 20.02 9.77 7.69
C GLN A 3 20.54 11.20 7.97
N ARG A 4 20.04 12.21 7.24
CA ARG A 4 20.41 13.61 7.42
C ARG A 4 19.37 14.34 8.26
N SER A 5 19.81 15.29 9.07
CA SER A 5 18.92 16.19 9.80
C SER A 5 18.16 17.08 8.81
N LEU A 6 16.85 17.25 9.03
CA LEU A 6 16.01 18.14 8.21
C LEU A 6 15.85 19.51 8.88
N TYR A 7 15.19 19.56 10.03
CA TYR A 7 14.99 20.76 10.84
C TYR A 7 14.81 20.38 12.32
N PRO A 8 15.15 21.28 13.26
CA PRO A 8 14.92 21.03 14.68
C PRO A 8 13.42 21.07 15.02
N VAL A 9 13.01 20.25 15.98
CA VAL A 9 11.65 20.23 16.53
C VAL A 9 11.69 20.55 18.03
N PRO A 10 10.70 21.29 18.58
CA PRO A 10 10.70 21.71 19.98
C PRO A 10 10.35 20.57 20.96
N GLU A 11 9.59 19.57 20.52
CA GLU A 11 9.13 18.46 21.36
C GLU A 11 9.02 17.17 20.52
N VAL A 12 9.28 16.02 21.16
CA VAL A 12 9.04 14.69 20.59
C VAL A 12 8.24 13.85 21.59
N ARG A 13 7.07 13.38 21.17
CA ARG A 13 6.27 12.43 21.94
C ARG A 13 6.61 11.00 21.52
N LEU A 14 7.20 10.24 22.44
CA LEU A 14 7.51 8.82 22.22
C LEU A 14 6.35 7.96 22.71
N LEU A 15 5.79 7.16 21.81
CA LEU A 15 4.81 6.13 22.15
C LEU A 15 5.52 4.78 22.38
N PRO A 16 4.90 3.85 23.12
CA PRO A 16 5.42 2.49 23.24
C PRO A 16 5.59 1.84 21.86
N GLY A 17 6.66 1.05 21.69
CA GLY A 17 6.92 0.35 20.43
C GLY A 17 6.02 -0.85 20.16
N ARG A 18 5.17 -1.22 21.12
CA ARG A 18 4.23 -2.35 21.06
C ARG A 18 2.95 -2.00 21.83
N GLU A 19 1.88 -2.72 21.54
CA GLU A 19 0.58 -2.60 22.23
C GLU A 19 0.58 -3.20 23.64
N PHE A 20 1.67 -3.85 24.06
CA PHE A 20 1.83 -4.45 25.39
C PHE A 20 3.22 -4.17 25.99
N PRO A 21 3.31 -4.08 27.32
CA PRO A 21 4.58 -3.92 28.02
C PRO A 21 5.42 -5.22 28.03
N MET A 22 6.74 -5.06 28.11
CA MET A 22 7.71 -6.17 28.16
C MET A 22 8.67 -6.09 29.36
N ASP A 23 8.38 -5.22 30.33
CA ASP A 23 9.11 -5.18 31.59
C ASP A 23 8.91 -6.46 32.41
N GLU A 24 9.69 -6.63 33.48
CA GLU A 24 9.63 -7.83 34.33
C GLU A 24 8.24 -8.07 34.95
N THR A 25 7.54 -6.98 35.32
CA THR A 25 6.20 -7.06 35.92
C THR A 25 5.19 -7.59 34.90
N ALA A 26 5.21 -7.05 33.67
CA ALA A 26 4.36 -7.49 32.57
C ALA A 26 4.60 -8.96 32.18
N ARG A 27 5.86 -9.37 32.09
CA ARG A 27 6.23 -10.76 31.76
C ARG A 27 5.81 -11.73 32.86
N SER A 28 5.94 -11.33 34.13
CA SER A 28 5.45 -12.11 35.26
C SER A 28 3.93 -12.25 35.24
N LYS A 29 3.21 -11.15 34.98
CA LYS A 29 1.75 -11.14 34.83
C LYS A 29 1.29 -12.05 33.70
N PHE A 30 1.93 -11.96 32.52
CA PHE A 30 1.69 -12.86 31.39
C PHE A 30 1.81 -14.33 31.80
N ARG A 31 2.90 -14.70 32.47
CA ARG A 31 3.14 -16.10 32.88
C ARG A 31 2.20 -16.57 34.00
N SER A 32 1.70 -15.67 34.85
CA SER A 32 0.64 -15.99 35.81
C SER A 32 -0.66 -16.27 35.08
N ARG A 33 -1.13 -15.32 34.26
CA ARG A 33 -2.40 -15.43 33.52
C ARG A 33 -2.40 -16.58 32.54
N TRP A 34 -1.26 -16.91 31.93
CA TRP A 34 -1.10 -18.12 31.13
C TRP A 34 -1.50 -19.38 31.91
N ARG A 35 -1.00 -19.53 33.14
CA ARG A 35 -1.29 -20.70 33.99
C ARG A 35 -2.74 -20.71 34.50
N GLU A 36 -3.38 -19.54 34.56
CA GLU A 36 -4.77 -19.39 34.97
C GLU A 36 -5.76 -19.69 33.84
N LEU A 37 -5.44 -19.26 32.61
CA LEU A 37 -6.38 -19.26 31.48
C LEU A 37 -6.13 -20.37 30.45
N LEU A 38 -4.91 -20.91 30.37
CA LEU A 38 -4.56 -21.96 29.42
C LEU A 38 -4.28 -23.26 30.15
N GLU A 39 -4.90 -24.33 29.67
CA GLU A 39 -4.71 -25.69 30.18
C GLU A 39 -3.42 -26.32 29.63
N GLY A 40 -2.94 -27.34 30.34
CA GLY A 40 -1.76 -28.11 29.95
C GLY A 40 -0.48 -27.65 30.64
N ASP A 41 0.64 -28.21 30.18
CA ASP A 41 1.97 -27.94 30.75
C ASP A 41 2.61 -26.73 30.06
N PRO A 42 2.76 -25.57 30.74
CA PRO A 42 3.33 -24.37 30.14
C PRO A 42 4.77 -24.58 29.66
N THR A 43 5.49 -25.54 30.23
CA THR A 43 6.87 -25.85 29.83
C THR A 43 6.95 -26.57 28.48
N LYS A 44 5.83 -26.97 27.88
CA LYS A 44 5.80 -27.44 26.48
C LYS A 44 5.64 -26.27 25.50
N SER A 45 5.06 -25.16 25.94
CA SER A 45 4.89 -24.00 25.09
C SER A 45 6.18 -23.22 24.92
N ARG A 46 6.55 -22.98 23.65
CA ARG A 46 7.67 -22.10 23.31
C ARG A 46 7.39 -20.65 23.71
N ILE A 47 6.16 -20.19 23.56
CA ILE A 47 5.76 -18.81 23.84
C ILE A 47 5.92 -18.49 25.33
N TYR A 48 5.50 -19.42 26.20
CA TYR A 48 5.67 -19.29 27.64
C TYR A 48 7.16 -19.19 28.06
N LYS A 49 8.02 -20.01 27.45
CA LYS A 49 9.48 -19.99 27.70
C LYS A 49 10.14 -18.71 27.19
N ASP A 50 9.85 -18.34 25.94
CA ASP A 50 10.38 -17.14 25.30
C ASP A 50 10.01 -15.89 26.12
N MET A 51 8.77 -15.83 26.63
CA MET A 51 8.34 -14.75 27.53
C MET A 51 9.18 -14.68 28.81
N GLY A 52 9.49 -15.84 29.42
CA GLY A 52 10.41 -15.92 30.55
C GLY A 52 11.80 -15.37 30.24
N ASN A 53 12.27 -15.56 29.02
CA ASN A 53 13.57 -15.07 28.53
C ASN A 53 13.52 -13.62 28.02
N GLY A 54 12.36 -12.95 28.06
CA GLY A 54 12.20 -11.59 27.54
C GLY A 54 12.14 -11.49 26.01
N VAL A 55 11.82 -12.59 25.34
CA VAL A 55 11.67 -12.66 23.89
C VAL A 55 10.18 -12.64 23.53
N ALA A 56 9.78 -11.68 22.70
CA ALA A 56 8.45 -11.62 22.12
C ALA A 56 8.40 -12.48 20.84
N THR A 57 7.87 -13.71 20.95
CA THR A 57 7.72 -14.63 19.81
C THR A 57 6.78 -14.06 18.75
N ALA A 58 6.96 -14.44 17.48
CA ALA A 58 6.03 -14.04 16.42
C ALA A 58 4.59 -14.50 16.71
N GLY A 59 3.62 -13.59 16.56
CA GLY A 59 2.21 -13.83 16.84
C GLY A 59 1.84 -13.71 18.32
N ILE A 60 2.71 -13.14 19.16
CA ILE A 60 2.44 -12.86 20.57
C ILE A 60 1.22 -11.95 20.78
N GLU A 61 0.83 -11.19 19.77
CA GLU A 61 -0.35 -10.31 19.76
C GLU A 61 -1.66 -11.10 19.99
N TYR A 62 -1.73 -12.37 19.58
CA TYR A 62 -2.88 -13.24 19.89
C TYR A 62 -2.95 -13.69 21.36
N TYR A 63 -2.01 -13.23 22.19
CA TYR A 63 -1.98 -13.45 23.63
C TYR A 63 -2.07 -12.13 24.41
N LEU A 64 -2.47 -11.03 23.74
CA LEU A 64 -2.63 -9.70 24.33
C LEU A 64 -3.40 -9.71 25.69
N PRO A 65 -4.52 -10.47 25.85
CA PRO A 65 -5.26 -10.51 27.12
C PRO A 65 -4.48 -11.09 28.32
N LEU A 66 -3.34 -11.75 28.08
CA LEU A 66 -2.48 -12.24 29.15
C LEU A 66 -1.59 -11.14 29.75
N PHE A 67 -1.37 -10.03 29.04
CA PHE A 67 -0.58 -8.90 29.57
C PHE A 67 -1.39 -7.97 30.48
N PHE A 68 -2.71 -7.99 30.37
CA PHE A 68 -3.61 -7.04 31.02
C PHE A 68 -4.67 -7.75 31.88
N GLU A 69 -5.28 -7.02 32.79
CA GLU A 69 -6.49 -7.53 33.49
C GLU A 69 -7.70 -7.44 32.57
N GLU A 70 -7.85 -6.29 31.92
CA GLU A 70 -8.88 -5.99 30.94
C GLU A 70 -8.22 -5.37 29.71
N THR A 71 -8.75 -5.68 28.53
CA THR A 71 -8.32 -5.09 27.26
C THR A 71 -9.35 -4.07 26.80
N ALA A 72 -8.88 -2.89 26.42
CA ALA A 72 -9.75 -1.89 25.81
C ALA A 72 -10.19 -2.34 24.40
N THR A 73 -11.35 -1.87 24.00
CA THR A 73 -11.92 -1.97 22.65
C THR A 73 -11.73 -0.65 21.91
N VAL A 74 -12.05 -0.63 20.61
CA VAL A 74 -12.04 0.63 19.86
C VAL A 74 -12.99 1.67 20.46
N PHE A 75 -14.12 1.25 21.04
CA PHE A 75 -15.16 2.14 21.57
C PHE A 75 -14.67 3.00 22.75
N ASP A 76 -13.74 2.49 23.55
CA ASP A 76 -13.13 3.22 24.67
C ASP A 76 -12.35 4.46 24.22
N TYR A 77 -11.96 4.51 22.94
CA TYR A 77 -11.22 5.63 22.34
C TYR A 77 -12.11 6.57 21.51
N LEU A 78 -13.41 6.30 21.40
CA LEU A 78 -14.34 7.10 20.58
C LEU A 78 -15.02 8.24 21.35
N GLY A 79 -14.64 8.43 22.61
CA GLY A 79 -15.04 9.58 23.42
C GLY A 79 -16.52 9.57 23.82
N ALA A 80 -17.12 8.39 24.01
CA ALA A 80 -18.48 8.27 24.56
C ALA A 80 -18.58 9.08 25.87
N GLY A 81 -19.58 9.97 25.96
CA GLY A 81 -19.79 10.81 27.14
C GLY A 81 -18.79 11.97 27.31
N THR A 82 -17.94 12.27 26.32
CA THR A 82 -17.11 13.48 26.29
C THR A 82 -17.80 14.61 25.53
N ASP A 83 -17.24 15.83 25.56
CA ASP A 83 -17.77 16.99 24.83
C ASP A 83 -17.73 16.83 23.29
N THR A 84 -16.92 15.89 22.80
CA THR A 84 -16.73 15.63 21.35
C THR A 84 -16.80 14.12 21.04
N PRO A 85 -17.97 13.47 21.16
CA PRO A 85 -18.11 12.05 20.87
C PRO A 85 -18.06 11.79 19.37
N ALA A 86 -17.48 10.64 18.97
CA ALA A 86 -17.53 10.22 17.58
C ALA A 86 -18.96 9.82 17.16
N THR A 87 -19.28 10.07 15.88
CA THR A 87 -20.47 9.52 15.21
C THR A 87 -20.06 8.28 14.40
N LEU A 88 -20.82 7.20 14.54
CA LEU A 88 -20.55 5.94 13.85
C LEU A 88 -21.35 5.85 12.55
N VAL A 89 -20.66 5.62 11.43
CA VAL A 89 -21.30 5.34 10.15
C VAL A 89 -21.22 3.84 9.87
N LEU A 90 -22.36 3.15 9.96
CA LEU A 90 -22.48 1.72 9.73
C LEU A 90 -22.86 1.46 8.28
N HIS A 91 -21.96 0.89 7.49
CA HIS A 91 -22.15 0.73 6.05
C HIS A 91 -22.40 -0.72 5.63
N GLY A 92 -23.48 -0.95 4.90
CA GLY A 92 -23.87 -2.23 4.35
C GLY A 92 -24.63 -3.12 5.34
N ASP A 93 -24.69 -4.41 5.03
CA ASP A 93 -25.21 -5.43 5.94
C ASP A 93 -24.08 -5.99 6.79
N LEU A 94 -24.14 -5.72 8.09
CA LEU A 94 -23.09 -6.10 9.05
C LEU A 94 -23.24 -7.53 9.52
N GLU A 95 -24.45 -8.08 9.54
CA GLU A 95 -24.72 -9.38 10.13
C GLU A 95 -24.00 -10.52 9.40
N PRO A 96 -24.04 -10.60 8.05
CA PRO A 96 -23.25 -11.58 7.31
C PRO A 96 -21.74 -11.41 7.51
N ALA A 97 -21.25 -10.18 7.71
CA ALA A 97 -19.84 -9.92 7.96
C ALA A 97 -19.40 -10.45 9.33
N PHE A 98 -20.21 -10.24 10.37
CA PHE A 98 -19.95 -10.81 11.70
C PHE A 98 -19.99 -12.33 11.67
N GLN A 99 -21.03 -12.93 11.06
CA GLN A 99 -21.17 -14.37 10.97
C GLN A 99 -19.98 -15.01 10.25
N ARG A 100 -19.58 -14.45 9.10
CA ARG A 100 -18.41 -14.92 8.36
C ARG A 100 -17.13 -14.82 9.17
N PHE A 101 -16.88 -13.66 9.80
CA PHE A 101 -15.68 -13.46 10.62
C PHE A 101 -15.62 -14.46 11.79
N TRP A 102 -16.72 -14.66 12.50
CA TRP A 102 -16.80 -15.58 13.63
C TRP A 102 -16.72 -17.05 13.22
N GLN A 103 -17.29 -17.41 12.07
CA GLN A 103 -17.15 -18.75 11.51
C GLN A 103 -15.68 -19.04 11.18
N ASP A 104 -15.03 -18.16 10.39
CA ASP A 104 -13.62 -18.29 10.01
C ASP A 104 -12.71 -18.35 11.25
N THR A 105 -12.99 -17.54 12.27
CA THR A 105 -12.22 -17.50 13.53
C THR A 105 -12.37 -18.78 14.33
N LYS A 106 -13.60 -19.28 14.50
CA LYS A 106 -13.87 -20.54 15.21
C LYS A 106 -13.27 -21.74 14.49
N ASP A 107 -13.32 -21.76 13.16
CA ASP A 107 -12.71 -22.83 12.37
C ASP A 107 -11.19 -22.84 12.52
N ARG A 108 -10.55 -21.67 12.47
CA ARG A 108 -9.10 -21.55 12.73
C ARG A 108 -8.74 -21.96 14.15
N PHE A 109 -9.50 -21.52 15.15
CA PHE A 109 -9.29 -21.91 16.54
C PHE A 109 -9.36 -23.44 16.70
N ARG A 110 -10.37 -24.10 16.13
CA ARG A 110 -10.51 -25.56 16.16
C ARG A 110 -9.32 -26.30 15.55
N LEU A 111 -8.70 -25.75 14.51
CA LEU A 111 -7.53 -26.33 13.86
C LEU A 111 -6.26 -26.27 14.73
N VAL A 112 -6.13 -25.22 15.57
CA VAL A 112 -4.89 -24.97 16.34
C VAL A 112 -5.00 -25.30 17.83
N GLN A 113 -6.20 -25.40 18.40
CA GLN A 113 -6.41 -25.62 19.83
C GLN A 113 -5.75 -26.90 20.38
N GLY A 114 -5.44 -27.87 19.52
CA GLY A 114 -4.78 -29.12 19.91
C GLY A 114 -3.25 -29.06 19.97
N ASP A 115 -2.62 -27.92 19.60
CA ASP A 115 -1.16 -27.77 19.60
C ASP A 115 -0.63 -27.39 21.00
N PRO A 116 0.07 -28.30 21.71
CA PRO A 116 0.60 -28.01 23.04
C PRO A 116 1.80 -27.04 23.02
N GLU A 117 2.46 -26.84 21.87
CA GLU A 117 3.55 -25.87 21.76
C GLU A 117 3.01 -24.44 21.64
N ARG A 118 1.78 -24.29 21.13
CA ARG A 118 1.11 -23.01 20.86
C ARG A 118 -0.39 -23.07 21.23
N PRO A 119 -0.70 -23.24 22.53
CA PRO A 119 -2.10 -23.30 22.96
C PRO A 119 -2.79 -21.96 22.69
N ALA A 120 -3.87 -21.99 21.91
CA ALA A 120 -4.60 -20.79 21.53
C ALA A 120 -5.56 -20.31 22.63
N LEU A 121 -5.73 -19.00 22.77
CA LEU A 121 -6.80 -18.43 23.58
C LEU A 121 -8.17 -18.62 22.91
N PRO A 122 -9.26 -18.77 23.69
CA PRO A 122 -10.62 -18.72 23.15
C PRO A 122 -10.86 -17.42 22.37
N PRO A 123 -11.50 -17.47 21.18
CA PRO A 123 -11.77 -16.28 20.37
C PRO A 123 -12.47 -15.15 21.12
N GLU A 124 -13.35 -15.48 22.07
CA GLU A 124 -14.11 -14.53 22.89
C GLU A 124 -13.22 -13.68 23.81
N ALA A 125 -11.98 -14.10 24.08
CA ALA A 125 -11.02 -13.30 24.83
C ALA A 125 -10.34 -12.21 23.97
N LEU A 126 -10.41 -12.33 22.65
CA LEU A 126 -9.69 -11.48 21.69
C LEU A 126 -10.62 -10.62 20.85
N PHE A 127 -11.83 -11.12 20.56
CA PHE A 127 -12.74 -10.49 19.61
C PHE A 127 -14.12 -10.28 20.23
N LEU A 128 -14.73 -9.14 19.88
CA LEU A 128 -16.08 -8.82 20.29
C LEU A 128 -17.11 -9.68 19.56
N THR A 129 -18.13 -10.13 20.28
CA THR A 129 -19.34 -10.70 19.67
C THR A 129 -20.15 -9.60 18.98
N ALA A 130 -21.08 -9.99 18.10
CA ALA A 130 -22.03 -9.04 17.50
C ALA A 130 -22.83 -8.28 18.58
N GLU A 131 -23.25 -8.96 19.65
CA GLU A 131 -23.95 -8.35 20.77
C GLU A 131 -23.10 -7.29 21.48
N GLN A 132 -21.84 -7.62 21.80
CA GLN A 132 -20.91 -6.68 22.43
C GLN A 132 -20.59 -5.49 21.52
N PHE A 133 -20.44 -5.74 20.22
CA PHE A 133 -20.26 -4.68 19.24
C PHE A 133 -21.44 -3.70 19.26
N TYR A 134 -22.69 -4.18 19.14
CA TYR A 134 -23.86 -3.32 19.15
C TYR A 134 -24.05 -2.60 20.49
N SER A 135 -23.76 -3.27 21.61
CA SER A 135 -23.75 -2.62 22.93
C SER A 135 -22.78 -1.43 22.97
N GLY A 136 -21.59 -1.58 22.40
CA GLY A 136 -20.62 -0.49 22.23
C GLY A 136 -21.11 0.61 21.29
N THR A 137 -21.71 0.27 20.14
CA THR A 137 -22.20 1.28 19.20
C THR A 137 -23.37 2.10 19.77
N HIS A 138 -24.23 1.52 20.61
CA HIS A 138 -25.37 2.20 21.22
C HIS A 138 -25.01 3.41 22.09
N GLN A 139 -23.75 3.53 22.50
CA GLN A 139 -23.25 4.68 23.26
C GLN A 139 -22.96 5.91 22.38
N HIS A 140 -23.05 5.77 21.05
CA HIS A 140 -22.73 6.81 20.08
C HIS A 140 -23.92 7.15 19.18
N ALA A 141 -23.89 8.34 18.59
CA ALA A 141 -24.76 8.67 17.46
C ALA A 141 -24.42 7.76 16.27
N GLN A 142 -25.43 7.23 15.60
CA GLN A 142 -25.24 6.26 14.51
C GLN A 142 -25.97 6.71 13.24
N LEU A 143 -25.30 6.55 12.10
CA LEU A 143 -25.88 6.63 10.76
C LEU A 143 -25.69 5.28 10.07
N ALA A 144 -26.78 4.55 9.85
CA ALA A 144 -26.74 3.26 9.17
C ALA A 144 -27.10 3.41 7.68
N LEU A 145 -26.12 3.17 6.81
CA LEU A 145 -26.25 3.17 5.36
C LEU A 145 -26.47 1.74 4.88
N ARG A 146 -27.72 1.35 4.64
CA ARG A 146 -28.07 0.01 4.18
C ARG A 146 -28.32 0.00 2.68
N HIS A 147 -27.85 -1.05 2.00
CA HIS A 147 -28.25 -1.31 0.63
C HIS A 147 -29.63 -1.93 0.66
N SER A 148 -30.66 -1.17 0.30
CA SER A 148 -32.01 -1.73 0.23
C SER A 148 -32.25 -2.29 -1.16
N ALA A 149 -32.16 -3.62 -1.31
CA ALA A 149 -32.56 -4.31 -2.53
C ALA A 149 -34.10 -4.28 -2.73
N ASP A 150 -34.86 -4.08 -1.65
CA ASP A 150 -36.33 -4.08 -1.61
C ASP A 150 -36.94 -2.70 -1.27
N ALA A 151 -36.15 -1.62 -1.30
CA ALA A 151 -36.74 -0.28 -1.26
C ALA A 151 -37.32 0.03 -2.64
N GLY A 152 -38.54 -0.45 -2.87
CA GLY A 152 -39.40 0.17 -3.86
C GLY A 152 -39.44 1.67 -3.60
N PHE A 153 -38.88 2.46 -4.52
CA PHE A 153 -39.27 3.84 -4.78
C PHE A 153 -39.05 4.93 -3.71
N ASP A 154 -38.07 4.87 -2.81
CA ASP A 154 -37.86 6.03 -1.89
C ASP A 154 -36.43 6.22 -1.33
N ASN A 155 -35.36 5.88 -2.08
CA ASN A 155 -34.06 6.45 -1.72
C ASN A 155 -34.00 7.91 -2.19
N THR A 156 -34.39 8.83 -1.32
CA THR A 156 -34.37 10.27 -1.60
C THR A 156 -32.97 10.88 -1.54
N PHE A 157 -31.93 10.10 -1.24
CA PHE A 157 -30.55 10.60 -1.16
C PHE A 157 -29.79 10.40 -2.47
N ALA A 158 -29.75 9.17 -2.98
CA ALA A 158 -29.00 8.84 -4.19
C ALA A 158 -29.66 7.78 -5.07
N GLN A 159 -29.53 7.93 -6.39
CA GLN A 159 -29.97 6.93 -7.37
C GLN A 159 -28.86 6.59 -8.37
N VAL A 160 -28.85 5.35 -8.87
CA VAL A 160 -27.93 4.95 -9.94
C VAL A 160 -28.23 5.76 -11.21
N LEU A 161 -27.17 6.20 -11.89
CA LEU A 161 -27.30 6.89 -13.16
C LEU A 161 -27.80 5.95 -14.27
N PRO A 162 -28.48 6.49 -15.32
CA PRO A 162 -28.78 5.71 -16.50
C PRO A 162 -27.48 5.26 -17.21
N ASP A 163 -27.61 4.44 -18.25
CA ASP A 163 -26.46 4.05 -19.07
C ASP A 163 -25.89 5.26 -19.84
N LEU A 164 -24.70 5.71 -19.43
CA LEU A 164 -23.94 6.82 -20.03
C LEU A 164 -22.73 6.36 -20.85
N THR A 165 -22.65 5.07 -21.15
CA THR A 165 -21.46 4.46 -21.75
C THR A 165 -21.14 4.99 -23.16
N VAL A 166 -19.86 5.24 -23.40
CA VAL A 166 -19.31 5.68 -24.68
C VAL A 166 -19.49 4.62 -25.75
N VAL A 167 -20.02 5.02 -26.90
CA VAL A 167 -20.17 4.15 -28.07
C VAL A 167 -18.91 4.26 -28.93
N ARG A 168 -17.98 3.33 -28.75
CA ARG A 168 -16.69 3.33 -29.47
C ARG A 168 -16.90 3.19 -30.97
N GLY A 169 -16.24 4.06 -31.75
CA GLY A 169 -16.28 4.04 -33.21
C GLY A 169 -17.52 4.66 -33.85
N ALA A 170 -18.47 5.18 -33.06
CA ALA A 170 -19.57 5.99 -33.57
C ALA A 170 -19.09 7.41 -33.93
N GLU A 171 -19.83 8.08 -34.83
CA GLU A 171 -19.59 9.50 -35.16
C GLU A 171 -19.77 10.41 -33.94
N GLU A 172 -20.69 10.04 -33.04
CA GLU A 172 -20.93 10.73 -31.76
C GLU A 172 -20.69 9.77 -30.57
N PRO A 173 -19.44 9.58 -30.12
CA PRO A 173 -19.13 8.63 -29.05
C PRO A 173 -19.83 8.93 -27.73
N LEU A 174 -20.15 10.20 -27.45
CA LEU A 174 -20.78 10.69 -26.22
C LEU A 174 -22.31 10.86 -26.33
N ALA A 175 -22.97 10.30 -27.35
CA ALA A 175 -24.39 10.54 -27.60
C ALA A 175 -25.28 10.30 -26.37
N LYS A 176 -25.02 9.25 -25.58
CA LYS A 176 -25.78 8.94 -24.35
C LYS A 176 -25.60 10.02 -23.26
N LEU A 177 -24.36 10.43 -23.00
CA LEU A 177 -24.05 11.50 -22.04
C LEU A 177 -24.68 12.84 -22.47
N GLN A 178 -24.56 13.19 -23.74
CA GLN A 178 -25.13 14.44 -24.26
C GLN A 178 -26.66 14.43 -24.23
N ALA A 179 -27.29 13.29 -24.54
CA ALA A 179 -28.73 13.14 -24.41
C ALA A 179 -29.18 13.29 -22.96
N HIS A 180 -28.45 12.69 -22.01
CA HIS A 180 -28.71 12.83 -20.57
C HIS A 180 -28.60 14.29 -20.12
N ILE A 181 -27.51 14.98 -20.45
CA ILE A 181 -27.29 16.41 -20.13
C ILE A 181 -28.44 17.29 -20.66
N ARG A 182 -28.95 17.01 -21.87
CA ARG A 182 -30.05 17.77 -22.48
C ARG A 182 -31.40 17.48 -21.83
N ALA A 183 -31.64 16.25 -21.39
CA ALA A 183 -32.93 15.82 -20.84
C ALA A 183 -33.09 16.12 -19.34
N THR A 184 -31.99 16.11 -18.58
CA THR A 184 -32.02 16.27 -17.13
C THR A 184 -32.18 17.74 -16.70
N ALA A 185 -32.99 17.99 -15.67
CA ALA A 185 -33.04 19.28 -15.00
C ALA A 185 -31.80 19.51 -14.10
N ASN A 186 -31.09 18.44 -13.75
CA ASN A 186 -29.96 18.43 -12.81
C ASN A 186 -28.68 18.98 -13.44
N ARG A 187 -27.74 19.42 -12.60
CA ARG A 187 -26.39 19.77 -13.04
C ARG A 187 -25.54 18.50 -13.13
N VAL A 188 -24.55 18.46 -14.02
CA VAL A 188 -23.73 17.27 -14.24
C VAL A 188 -22.27 17.58 -13.90
N LEU A 189 -21.70 16.85 -12.95
CA LEU A 189 -20.28 16.95 -12.63
C LEU A 189 -19.57 15.66 -13.06
N ILE A 190 -18.68 15.81 -14.03
CA ILE A 190 -17.84 14.72 -14.52
C ILE A 190 -16.60 14.63 -13.63
N LEU A 191 -16.30 13.44 -13.14
CA LEU A 191 -15.24 13.19 -12.18
C LEU A 191 -14.13 12.35 -12.80
N ALA A 192 -12.93 12.91 -12.81
CA ALA A 192 -11.71 12.21 -13.17
C ALA A 192 -10.95 11.76 -11.91
N GLU A 193 -10.20 10.67 -12.00
CA GLU A 193 -9.53 10.08 -10.83
C GLU A 193 -8.26 10.84 -10.40
N SER A 194 -7.66 11.59 -11.32
CA SER A 194 -6.42 12.35 -11.10
C SER A 194 -6.35 13.56 -12.02
N SER A 195 -5.43 14.48 -11.76
CA SER A 195 -5.19 15.65 -12.63
C SER A 195 -4.83 15.24 -14.06
N GLY A 196 -3.91 14.29 -14.23
CA GLY A 196 -3.54 13.80 -15.57
C GLY A 196 -4.71 13.13 -16.31
N ARG A 197 -5.56 12.38 -15.58
CA ARG A 197 -6.79 11.80 -16.14
C ARG A 197 -7.81 12.88 -16.52
N ARG A 198 -7.94 13.93 -15.71
CA ARG A 198 -8.83 15.07 -15.99
C ARG A 198 -8.48 15.72 -17.32
N GLU A 199 -7.19 15.97 -17.58
CA GLU A 199 -6.76 16.57 -18.86
C GLU A 199 -7.10 15.66 -20.04
N SER A 200 -6.79 14.35 -19.95
CA SER A 200 -7.11 13.39 -21.00
C SER A 200 -8.62 13.27 -21.25
N LEU A 201 -9.43 13.27 -20.18
CA LEU A 201 -10.88 13.21 -20.28
C LEU A 201 -11.43 14.50 -20.88
N LEU A 202 -10.92 15.66 -20.46
CA LEU A 202 -11.33 16.96 -20.97
C LEU A 202 -11.03 17.10 -22.47
N ASP A 203 -9.87 16.64 -22.93
CA ASP A 203 -9.53 16.60 -24.35
C ASP A 203 -10.50 15.72 -25.15
N PHE A 204 -10.85 14.54 -24.60
CA PHE A 204 -11.85 13.65 -25.21
C PHE A 204 -13.25 14.26 -25.27
N LEU A 205 -13.69 14.92 -24.19
CA LEU A 205 -14.97 15.64 -24.14
C LEU A 205 -15.00 16.76 -25.19
N ARG A 206 -13.93 17.57 -25.28
CA ARG A 206 -13.81 18.68 -26.25
C ARG A 206 -13.84 18.20 -27.69
N ALA A 207 -13.10 17.13 -28.00
CA ALA A 207 -13.12 16.51 -29.33
C ALA A 207 -14.52 16.02 -29.73
N SER A 208 -15.36 15.70 -28.75
CA SER A 208 -16.74 15.25 -28.93
C SER A 208 -17.76 16.39 -28.80
N GLY A 209 -17.32 17.66 -28.77
CA GLY A 209 -18.20 18.84 -28.74
C GLY A 209 -18.71 19.26 -27.35
N LEU A 210 -18.17 18.72 -26.26
CA LEU A 210 -18.49 19.12 -24.89
C LEU A 210 -17.29 19.82 -24.24
N ASN A 211 -17.44 21.07 -23.79
CA ASN A 211 -16.35 21.84 -23.20
C ASN A 211 -16.71 22.32 -21.78
N PRO A 212 -16.76 21.42 -20.78
CA PRO A 212 -17.10 21.81 -19.43
C PRO A 212 -15.95 22.58 -18.77
N PRO A 213 -16.22 23.64 -17.99
CA PRO A 213 -15.22 24.26 -17.14
C PRO A 213 -14.70 23.27 -16.09
N ALA A 214 -13.42 23.41 -15.75
CA ALA A 214 -12.76 22.61 -14.74
C ALA A 214 -12.87 23.31 -13.37
N PHE A 215 -13.12 22.51 -12.34
CA PHE A 215 -13.19 22.93 -10.93
C PHE A 215 -12.15 22.16 -10.11
N ASP A 216 -11.68 22.76 -9.03
CA ASP A 216 -10.73 22.14 -8.11
C ASP A 216 -11.41 21.09 -7.23
N ASP A 217 -12.66 21.33 -6.82
CA ASP A 217 -13.44 20.41 -6.00
C ASP A 217 -14.96 20.52 -6.21
N LEU A 218 -15.71 19.70 -5.47
CA LEU A 218 -17.18 19.68 -5.51
C LEU A 218 -17.78 20.99 -4.98
N GLN A 219 -17.17 21.63 -3.98
CA GLN A 219 -17.69 22.83 -3.35
C GLN A 219 -17.66 24.02 -4.32
N GLU A 220 -16.57 24.15 -5.07
CA GLU A 220 -16.43 25.18 -6.11
C GLU A 220 -17.48 24.98 -7.21
N PHE A 221 -17.72 23.74 -7.65
CA PHE A 221 -18.78 23.44 -8.60
C PHE A 221 -20.15 23.81 -8.04
N GLN A 222 -20.47 23.43 -6.79
CA GLN A 222 -21.75 23.76 -6.14
C GLN A 222 -21.99 25.27 -6.05
N ALA A 223 -20.93 26.06 -5.85
CA ALA A 223 -21.01 27.52 -5.78
C ALA A 223 -21.18 28.21 -7.15
N SER A 224 -20.96 27.50 -8.25
CA SER A 224 -21.18 28.00 -9.62
C SER A 224 -22.59 27.72 -10.14
N ASP A 225 -22.99 28.40 -11.22
CA ASP A 225 -24.24 28.16 -11.95
C ASP A 225 -24.07 27.26 -13.19
N GLU A 226 -22.87 26.70 -13.38
CA GLU A 226 -22.54 25.91 -14.56
C GLU A 226 -23.35 24.61 -14.62
N LYS A 227 -24.00 24.38 -15.77
CA LYS A 227 -24.83 23.18 -15.98
C LYS A 227 -24.01 21.90 -16.01
N VAL A 228 -22.79 21.97 -16.57
CA VAL A 228 -21.87 20.84 -16.69
C VAL A 228 -20.48 21.29 -16.23
N GLY A 229 -19.82 20.48 -15.41
CA GLY A 229 -18.45 20.74 -14.95
C GLY A 229 -17.59 19.49 -14.99
N ILE A 230 -16.28 19.66 -14.83
CA ILE A 230 -15.33 18.56 -14.60
C ILE A 230 -14.46 18.85 -13.37
N ALA A 231 -14.27 17.86 -12.50
CA ALA A 231 -13.41 17.97 -11.32
C ALA A 231 -12.63 16.66 -11.08
N THR A 232 -11.70 16.68 -10.12
CA THR A 232 -11.02 15.45 -9.66
C THR A 232 -11.62 14.93 -8.36
N ALA A 233 -11.98 13.65 -8.31
CA ALA A 233 -12.46 13.02 -7.09
C ALA A 233 -12.16 11.51 -7.06
N ALA A 234 -12.01 10.97 -5.86
CA ALA A 234 -11.85 9.53 -5.63
C ALA A 234 -13.21 8.84 -5.47
N LEU A 235 -14.08 8.97 -6.48
CA LEU A 235 -15.39 8.31 -6.52
C LEU A 235 -15.35 7.15 -7.51
N ASN A 236 -15.73 5.95 -7.06
CA ASN A 236 -15.66 4.73 -7.88
C ASN A 236 -16.85 4.55 -8.83
N ALA A 237 -18.03 5.01 -8.42
CA ALA A 237 -19.26 4.85 -9.17
C ALA A 237 -20.09 6.12 -9.01
N GLY A 238 -20.60 6.59 -10.13
CA GLY A 238 -21.45 7.76 -10.22
C GLY A 238 -22.86 7.50 -9.71
N PHE A 239 -23.53 8.57 -9.31
CA PHE A 239 -24.92 8.54 -8.86
C PHE A 239 -25.57 9.91 -9.03
N HIS A 240 -26.89 9.93 -9.10
CA HIS A 240 -27.70 11.12 -8.97
C HIS A 240 -27.82 11.48 -7.48
N TRP A 241 -27.42 12.69 -7.09
CA TRP A 241 -27.60 13.24 -5.75
C TRP A 241 -28.81 14.19 -5.75
N PHE A 242 -29.91 13.74 -5.13
CA PHE A 242 -31.19 14.44 -5.18
C PHE A 242 -31.18 15.80 -4.48
N GLU A 243 -30.61 15.89 -3.28
CA GLU A 243 -30.62 17.12 -2.47
C GLU A 243 -29.91 18.28 -3.18
N ALA A 244 -28.78 18.00 -3.83
CA ALA A 244 -28.04 19.00 -4.57
C ALA A 244 -28.52 19.18 -6.02
N GLY A 245 -29.35 18.26 -6.54
CA GLY A 245 -29.70 18.23 -7.96
C GLY A 245 -28.48 18.06 -8.86
N ILE A 246 -27.54 17.19 -8.47
CA ILE A 246 -26.27 16.96 -9.20
C ILE A 246 -26.14 15.49 -9.60
N ASP A 247 -25.86 15.25 -10.87
CA ASP A 247 -25.44 13.95 -11.40
C ASP A 247 -23.91 13.86 -11.37
N LEU A 248 -23.36 12.98 -10.52
CA LEU A 248 -21.93 12.74 -10.41
C LEU A 248 -21.56 11.60 -11.36
N VAL A 249 -20.87 11.90 -12.46
CA VAL A 249 -20.53 10.93 -13.51
C VAL A 249 -19.05 10.62 -13.45
N THR A 250 -18.67 9.35 -13.30
CA THR A 250 -17.25 8.94 -13.24
C THR A 250 -16.80 8.29 -14.55
N GLU A 251 -15.48 8.04 -14.68
CA GLU A 251 -14.92 7.26 -15.80
C GLU A 251 -15.52 5.84 -15.91
N THR A 252 -16.01 5.27 -14.79
CA THR A 252 -16.67 3.96 -14.77
C THR A 252 -17.97 3.97 -15.57
N GLU A 253 -18.81 5.00 -15.42
CA GLU A 253 -20.06 5.12 -16.18
C GLU A 253 -19.80 5.43 -17.65
N LEU A 254 -18.77 6.22 -17.96
CA LEU A 254 -18.43 6.57 -19.35
C LEU A 254 -17.80 5.38 -20.09
N PHE A 255 -16.83 4.69 -19.52
CA PHE A 255 -16.06 3.68 -20.25
C PHE A 255 -16.49 2.24 -19.99
N ALA A 256 -17.54 2.03 -19.19
CA ALA A 256 -17.97 0.72 -18.69
C ALA A 256 -16.81 -0.07 -18.05
N ALA A 257 -15.81 0.63 -17.51
CA ALA A 257 -14.71 -0.01 -16.81
C ALA A 257 -15.30 -0.59 -15.52
N GLY A 258 -15.27 -1.91 -15.36
CA GLY A 258 -15.85 -2.56 -14.18
C GLY A 258 -15.39 -1.91 -12.87
N VAL A 259 -16.24 -1.96 -11.84
CA VAL A 259 -15.95 -1.41 -10.51
C VAL A 259 -14.75 -2.14 -9.92
N THR A 260 -13.55 -1.66 -10.22
CA THR A 260 -12.32 -2.19 -9.66
C THR A 260 -12.16 -1.58 -8.28
N THR A 261 -12.35 -2.37 -7.23
CA THR A 261 -12.02 -1.96 -5.86
C THR A 261 -10.52 -1.65 -5.80
N ARG A 262 -10.17 -0.35 -5.79
CA ARG A 262 -8.77 0.06 -5.72
C ARG A 262 -8.26 0.03 -4.29
N ARG A 263 -7.32 -0.87 -4.03
CA ARG A 263 -6.29 -0.65 -3.01
C ARG A 263 -5.37 0.46 -3.53
N ARG A 264 -5.29 1.54 -2.77
CA ARG A 264 -4.31 2.62 -2.96
C ARG A 264 -2.90 2.00 -2.82
N LYS A 265 -2.28 1.58 -3.92
CA LYS A 265 -0.82 1.48 -3.94
C LYS A 265 -0.32 2.92 -3.91
N LYS A 266 0.08 3.33 -2.71
CA LYS A 266 0.76 4.59 -2.44
C LYS A 266 1.87 4.74 -3.48
N GLN A 267 1.92 5.92 -4.11
CA GLN A 267 3.02 6.40 -4.94
C GLN A 267 4.38 5.84 -4.50
N GLU A 268 4.91 4.89 -5.26
CA GLU A 268 6.34 4.66 -5.40
C GLU A 268 6.72 5.13 -6.80
N GLN A 269 6.75 6.45 -6.97
CA GLN A 269 7.66 7.10 -7.89
C GLN A 269 8.62 7.91 -7.03
N VAL A 270 9.46 7.19 -6.30
CA VAL A 270 10.73 7.75 -5.82
C VAL A 270 11.74 7.38 -6.91
N SER A 271 12.37 8.40 -7.45
CA SER A 271 13.37 8.38 -8.52
C SER A 271 14.26 7.13 -8.56
N ASP A 272 14.34 6.54 -9.75
CA ASP A 272 15.12 5.37 -10.23
C ASP A 272 16.64 5.41 -9.93
N VAL A 273 17.15 6.41 -9.20
CA VAL A 273 18.57 6.59 -8.89
C VAL A 273 18.89 6.24 -7.43
N GLU A 274 17.96 6.49 -6.49
CA GLU A 274 18.17 6.16 -5.07
C GLU A 274 17.96 4.66 -4.78
N ALA A 275 17.06 4.00 -5.52
CA ALA A 275 16.89 2.54 -5.47
C ALA A 275 18.17 1.82 -5.93
N LEU A 276 18.83 2.32 -6.97
CA LEU A 276 20.10 1.82 -7.48
C LEU A 276 21.23 1.92 -6.44
N ILE A 277 21.28 2.99 -5.65
CA ILE A 277 22.30 3.17 -4.58
C ILE A 277 22.00 2.25 -3.39
N LYS A 278 20.72 2.07 -3.04
CA LYS A 278 20.29 1.18 -1.95
C LYS A 278 20.57 -0.30 -2.27
N ASP A 279 20.30 -0.72 -3.50
CA ASP A 279 20.56 -2.09 -3.97
C ASP A 279 22.05 -2.48 -3.97
N LEU A 280 22.95 -1.50 -4.11
CA LEU A 280 24.40 -1.72 -4.06
C LEU A 280 24.95 -1.79 -2.62
N SER A 281 24.27 -1.18 -1.65
CA SER A 281 24.63 -1.25 -0.22
C SER A 281 24.29 -2.58 0.45
N GLU A 282 23.47 -3.40 -0.22
CA GLU A 282 23.07 -4.75 0.22
C GLU A 282 23.85 -5.88 -0.48
N LEU A 283 24.85 -5.54 -1.32
CA LEU A 283 25.66 -6.53 -2.03
C LEU A 283 26.64 -7.26 -1.09
N ASN A 284 26.61 -8.59 -1.14
CA ASN A 284 27.58 -9.45 -0.47
C ASN A 284 28.73 -9.80 -1.41
N VAL A 285 29.92 -10.07 -0.85
CA VAL A 285 31.07 -10.56 -1.61
C VAL A 285 30.68 -11.88 -2.31
N GLY A 286 30.81 -11.91 -3.63
CA GLY A 286 30.40 -13.03 -4.49
C GLY A 286 29.13 -12.77 -5.30
N ASP A 287 28.36 -11.74 -4.98
CA ASP A 287 27.12 -11.45 -5.69
C ASP A 287 27.38 -11.08 -7.17
N PRO A 288 26.51 -11.52 -8.10
CA PRO A 288 26.62 -11.19 -9.52
C PRO A 288 26.17 -9.75 -9.76
N VAL A 289 27.02 -9.02 -10.48
CA VAL A 289 26.85 -7.60 -10.78
C VAL A 289 27.01 -7.37 -12.27
N VAL A 290 26.17 -6.51 -12.83
CA VAL A 290 26.18 -6.14 -14.25
C VAL A 290 26.83 -4.77 -14.41
N HIS A 291 27.89 -4.70 -15.20
CA HIS A 291 28.45 -3.43 -15.66
C HIS A 291 27.89 -3.11 -17.06
N ASN A 292 27.35 -1.91 -17.25
CA ASN A 292 26.69 -1.49 -18.49
C ASN A 292 27.54 -1.72 -19.76
N ALA A 293 28.85 -1.49 -19.68
CA ALA A 293 29.79 -1.71 -20.79
C ALA A 293 30.45 -3.10 -20.86
N HIS A 294 30.61 -3.80 -19.73
CA HIS A 294 31.49 -4.97 -19.62
C HIS A 294 30.76 -6.29 -19.35
N GLY A 295 29.46 -6.21 -19.04
CA GLY A 295 28.61 -7.37 -18.78
C GLY A 295 28.68 -7.83 -17.34
N ILE A 296 28.40 -9.12 -17.13
CA ILE A 296 28.20 -9.69 -15.80
C ILE A 296 29.54 -10.16 -15.21
N GLY A 297 29.85 -9.66 -14.00
CA GLY A 297 31.00 -10.03 -13.17
C GLY A 297 30.59 -10.32 -11.72
N ARG A 298 31.56 -10.56 -10.84
CA ARG A 298 31.37 -10.87 -9.42
C ARG A 298 31.91 -9.76 -8.54
N TYR A 299 31.13 -9.34 -7.55
CA TYR A 299 31.58 -8.36 -6.57
C TYR A 299 32.60 -8.97 -5.60
N ARG A 300 33.77 -8.34 -5.44
CA ARG A 300 34.86 -8.78 -4.55
C ARG A 300 35.16 -7.80 -3.41
N GLY A 301 34.31 -6.81 -3.18
CA GLY A 301 34.49 -5.80 -2.13
C GLY A 301 34.96 -4.44 -2.65
N LEU A 302 35.16 -3.52 -1.72
CA LEU A 302 35.77 -2.20 -1.97
C LEU A 302 37.28 -2.27 -1.67
N VAL A 303 38.08 -1.58 -2.48
CA VAL A 303 39.52 -1.45 -2.29
C VAL A 303 39.93 0.02 -2.39
N ASN A 304 40.83 0.43 -1.50
CA ASN A 304 41.45 1.75 -1.54
C ASN A 304 42.72 1.67 -2.40
N MET A 305 42.79 2.52 -3.43
CA MET A 305 43.97 2.63 -4.29
C MET A 305 44.53 4.05 -4.26
N ASP A 306 45.85 4.15 -4.12
CA ASP A 306 46.58 5.40 -4.30
C ASP A 306 46.88 5.57 -5.80
N LEU A 307 46.23 6.55 -6.43
CA LEU A 307 46.45 6.90 -7.84
C LEU A 307 47.49 8.02 -8.03
N GLY A 308 48.20 8.39 -6.96
CA GLY A 308 49.24 9.42 -6.99
C GLY A 308 48.73 10.86 -6.86
N GLU A 309 47.42 11.04 -6.66
CA GLU A 309 46.84 12.33 -6.29
C GLU A 309 47.12 12.62 -4.81
N LYS A 310 47.36 13.89 -4.47
CA LYS A 310 47.62 14.31 -3.08
C LYS A 310 46.51 15.21 -2.60
N ASN A 311 46.07 14.99 -1.37
CA ASN A 311 45.20 15.88 -0.64
C ASN A 311 45.88 17.26 -0.48
N PRO A 312 45.11 18.34 -0.21
CA PRO A 312 45.64 19.69 0.00
C PRO A 312 46.69 19.81 1.11
N ASP A 313 46.74 18.82 2.01
CA ASP A 313 47.69 18.69 3.12
C ASP A 313 48.96 17.88 2.77
N GLY A 314 49.09 17.42 1.53
CA GLY A 314 50.24 16.65 1.03
C GLY A 314 50.18 15.14 1.26
N THR A 315 49.11 14.62 1.88
CA THR A 315 48.90 13.17 2.06
C THR A 315 48.37 12.50 0.77
N PRO A 316 48.62 11.20 0.53
CA PRO A 316 48.07 10.51 -0.63
C PRO A 316 46.53 10.46 -0.57
N ALA A 317 45.88 10.89 -1.66
CA ALA A 317 44.45 10.78 -1.83
C ALA A 317 44.10 9.34 -2.22
N LEU A 318 43.78 8.53 -1.23
CA LEU A 318 43.24 7.18 -1.45
C LEU A 318 41.85 7.30 -2.07
N GLN A 319 41.69 6.77 -3.29
CA GLN A 319 40.40 6.69 -3.95
C GLN A 319 39.81 5.29 -3.76
N GLU A 320 38.51 5.23 -3.48
CA GLU A 320 37.76 3.98 -3.33
C GLU A 320 37.32 3.43 -4.69
N PHE A 321 37.58 2.14 -4.90
CA PHE A 321 37.19 1.40 -6.10
C PHE A 321 36.37 0.16 -5.73
N LEU A 322 35.36 -0.11 -6.55
CA LEU A 322 34.64 -1.38 -6.58
C LEU A 322 35.49 -2.43 -7.30
N HIS A 323 35.83 -3.52 -6.64
CA HIS A 323 36.56 -4.63 -7.23
C HIS A 323 35.60 -5.65 -7.83
N LEU A 324 35.66 -5.82 -9.16
CA LEU A 324 34.88 -6.80 -9.90
C LEU A 324 35.77 -7.86 -10.56
N GLU A 325 35.36 -9.12 -10.47
CA GLU A 325 36.03 -10.26 -11.11
C GLU A 325 35.19 -10.81 -12.27
N TYR A 326 35.83 -11.03 -13.41
CA TYR A 326 35.24 -11.54 -14.64
C TYR A 326 35.81 -12.93 -14.98
N ALA A 327 35.38 -13.49 -16.11
CA ALA A 327 35.92 -14.77 -16.59
C ALA A 327 37.46 -14.73 -16.71
N ASP A 328 38.09 -15.91 -16.58
CA ASP A 328 39.55 -16.09 -16.55
C ASP A 328 40.26 -15.31 -15.43
N LYS A 329 39.56 -14.98 -14.33
CA LYS A 329 40.07 -14.20 -13.18
C LYS A 329 40.53 -12.79 -13.56
N ALA A 330 40.02 -12.25 -14.65
CA ALA A 330 40.30 -10.87 -15.04
C ALA A 330 39.62 -9.91 -14.05
N THR A 331 40.33 -8.87 -13.62
CA THR A 331 39.84 -7.90 -12.62
C THR A 331 39.56 -6.55 -13.26
N LEU A 332 38.48 -5.91 -12.80
CA LEU A 332 38.10 -4.55 -13.17
C LEU A 332 37.88 -3.75 -11.90
N TYR A 333 38.54 -2.60 -11.80
CA TYR A 333 38.34 -1.64 -10.71
C TYR A 333 37.51 -0.48 -11.24
N VAL A 334 36.34 -0.29 -10.64
CA VAL A 334 35.41 0.78 -11.03
C VAL A 334 35.43 1.85 -9.94
N PRO A 335 35.74 3.11 -10.25
CA PRO A 335 35.68 4.18 -9.26
C PRO A 335 34.27 4.26 -8.64
N VAL A 336 34.18 4.54 -7.34
CA VAL A 336 32.87 4.76 -6.68
C VAL A 336 32.08 5.90 -7.32
N SER A 337 32.76 6.87 -7.95
CA SER A 337 32.13 7.96 -8.72
C SER A 337 31.44 7.50 -10.02
N GLN A 338 31.61 6.25 -10.44
CA GLN A 338 31.03 5.66 -11.65
C GLN A 338 30.01 4.55 -11.35
N LEU A 339 29.48 4.49 -10.13
CA LEU A 339 28.52 3.44 -9.73
C LEU A 339 27.23 3.40 -10.54
N GLN A 340 26.82 4.50 -11.19
CA GLN A 340 25.69 4.53 -12.13
C GLN A 340 25.85 3.57 -13.33
N LEU A 341 27.05 3.06 -13.57
CA LEU A 341 27.31 2.05 -14.61
C LEU A 341 27.09 0.62 -14.11
N ILE A 342 26.77 0.45 -12.83
CA ILE A 342 26.65 -0.81 -12.13
C ILE A 342 25.19 -1.09 -11.77
N GLY A 343 24.70 -2.27 -12.10
CA GLY A 343 23.39 -2.76 -11.70
C GLY A 343 23.47 -4.17 -11.13
N ARG A 344 22.52 -4.55 -10.26
CA ARG A 344 22.44 -5.91 -9.72
C ARG A 344 21.93 -6.87 -10.80
N TYR A 345 22.50 -8.07 -10.88
CA TYR A 345 21.95 -9.11 -11.75
C TYR A 345 20.74 -9.78 -11.08
N THR A 346 19.58 -9.73 -11.72
CA THR A 346 18.30 -10.30 -11.22
C THR A 346 17.82 -11.50 -12.04
N GLY A 347 18.72 -12.16 -12.78
CA GLY A 347 18.38 -13.30 -13.63
C GLY A 347 18.29 -14.62 -12.87
N VAL A 348 18.99 -15.64 -13.35
CA VAL A 348 19.05 -16.96 -12.68
C VAL A 348 19.71 -16.87 -11.31
N SER A 349 19.70 -17.99 -10.55
CA SER A 349 20.29 -18.08 -9.22
C SER A 349 21.72 -17.50 -9.18
N ALA A 350 22.09 -16.90 -8.04
CA ALA A 350 23.36 -16.18 -7.90
C ALA A 350 24.57 -17.05 -8.29
N ASP A 351 24.53 -18.36 -8.02
CA ASP A 351 25.62 -19.29 -8.32
C ASP A 351 25.73 -19.65 -9.81
N GLU A 352 24.65 -19.55 -10.57
CA GLU A 352 24.59 -19.92 -12.00
C GLU A 352 24.78 -18.72 -12.95
N ALA A 353 24.92 -17.50 -12.40
CA ALA A 353 25.07 -16.30 -13.21
C ALA A 353 26.36 -16.36 -14.07
N PRO A 354 26.25 -16.15 -15.40
CA PRO A 354 27.38 -16.32 -16.32
C PRO A 354 28.40 -15.19 -16.17
N LEU A 355 29.68 -15.54 -16.17
CA LEU A 355 30.79 -14.58 -16.17
C LEU A 355 31.16 -14.22 -17.61
N HIS A 356 31.14 -12.92 -17.93
CA HIS A 356 31.58 -12.44 -19.24
C HIS A 356 33.10 -12.25 -19.28
N ARG A 357 33.70 -12.34 -20.47
CA ARG A 357 35.12 -11.99 -20.70
C ARG A 357 35.28 -10.52 -21.04
N LEU A 358 36.17 -9.82 -20.32
CA LEU A 358 36.51 -8.43 -20.62
C LEU A 358 37.06 -8.30 -22.05
N GLY A 359 36.58 -7.30 -22.80
CA GLY A 359 37.02 -7.00 -24.17
C GLY A 359 36.56 -7.97 -25.28
N SER A 360 35.77 -8.99 -24.96
CA SER A 360 35.43 -10.08 -25.91
C SER A 360 34.27 -9.77 -26.88
N GLY A 361 33.66 -8.58 -26.83
CA GLY A 361 32.50 -8.18 -27.65
C GLY A 361 31.22 -9.04 -27.47
N GLN A 362 31.27 -10.06 -26.60
CA GLN A 362 30.16 -10.97 -26.33
C GLN A 362 28.97 -10.23 -25.71
N TRP A 363 29.24 -9.30 -24.80
CA TRP A 363 28.22 -8.49 -24.14
C TRP A 363 27.49 -7.55 -25.11
N GLU A 364 28.21 -6.89 -26.02
CA GLU A 364 27.58 -6.03 -27.02
C GLU A 364 26.64 -6.81 -27.95
N LYS A 365 27.05 -8.02 -28.35
CA LYS A 365 26.18 -8.93 -29.13
C LYS A 365 24.95 -9.35 -28.34
N ALA A 366 25.09 -9.67 -27.06
CA ALA A 366 23.97 -10.02 -26.19
C ALA A 366 23.00 -8.84 -26.00
N LYS A 367 23.53 -7.63 -25.76
CA LYS A 367 22.74 -6.40 -25.60
C LYS A 367 21.97 -6.06 -26.88
N ARG A 368 22.59 -6.18 -28.05
CA ARG A 368 21.92 -5.96 -29.35
C ARG A 368 20.78 -6.94 -29.57
N LYS A 369 21.01 -8.24 -29.31
CA LYS A 369 19.98 -9.28 -29.44
C LYS A 369 18.80 -9.06 -28.49
N ALA A 370 19.06 -8.64 -27.25
CA ALA A 370 18.01 -8.32 -26.28
C ALA A 370 17.20 -7.09 -26.70
N ALA A 371 17.86 -6.03 -27.22
CA ALA A 371 17.18 -4.83 -27.71
C ALA A 371 16.27 -5.11 -28.92
N GLU A 372 16.71 -6.00 -29.83
CA GLU A 372 15.89 -6.47 -30.96
C GLU A 372 14.64 -7.24 -30.47
N GLN A 373 14.79 -8.16 -29.51
CA GLN A 373 13.67 -8.93 -28.95
C GLN A 373 12.65 -8.07 -28.18
N VAL A 374 13.10 -7.06 -27.44
CA VAL A 374 12.21 -6.14 -26.73
C VAL A 374 11.39 -5.31 -27.72
N ARG A 375 12.00 -4.90 -28.84
CA ARG A 375 11.33 -4.15 -29.90
C ARG A 375 10.28 -4.99 -30.63
N ASP A 376 10.56 -6.27 -30.89
CA ASP A 376 9.63 -7.21 -31.51
C ASP A 376 8.48 -7.65 -30.57
N SER A 377 8.67 -7.57 -29.25
CA SER A 377 7.63 -7.88 -28.26
C SER A 377 6.75 -6.69 -27.89
N ALA A 378 7.18 -5.47 -28.25
CA ALA A 378 6.48 -4.21 -27.99
C ALA A 378 5.74 -3.67 -29.24
N ALA A 379 5.98 -4.25 -30.42
CA ALA A 379 5.22 -4.04 -31.65
C ALA A 379 4.15 -5.13 -31.79
#